data_AF-M0LVN2-F1
#
_entry.id   AF-M0LVN2-F1
#
_cell.length_a   1.000
_cell.length_b   1.000
_cell.length_c   1.000
_cell.angle_alpha   90.00
_cell.angle_beta   90.00
_cell.angle_gamma   90.00
#
_symmetry.space_group_name_H-M   'P 1'
#
loop_
_entity.id
_entity.type
_entity.pdbx_description
1 polymer ?
#
loop_
_entity_poly.entity_id
_entity_poly.type
_entity_poly.pdbx_seq_one_letter_code
_entity_poly.pdbx_strand_id
1 'polypeptide(L)'
;MYDTILVPTDGSPVAEDAGTYAIRLAERFDATVHVVSVLERGLVGGDDEDEGERAVDELAERANGRGLEVTTELRDEDADIHTELLAAADERDADLIAMGTTGRSGLGRFLLGSVAEQTLRESSIPVVTVHEATSLEGEFERVLVPTDGSHSAATALEHAIDLAAETGARLHLVHVSDERTVDGVETFDLSETTADGDDEDEVALEPVDDALDRVRESSLDAVDVSIPSGRVDQRILATAAMSDADCIVMGTHGETGLRRYLLGSTTERVVRFAGVPVIGTSAPRAETATVEYLDYAVVDERGWSLEDDDLLERAGKAKLDTEAHGTFEVAPDEYVLDAAEAEGLDWPYYCRAGGCVNCAAVLLEGELEMDVQRSLSEEELEEKGFRLTCVATPASDSIALVYGAKHRDELQDRVV
;
A
#
# COMPACT_ATOMS: atom_id res chain seq x y z
N MET A 1 -0.51 20.04 -2.30
CA MET A 1 -0.33 18.61 -2.63
C MET A 1 1.12 18.32 -2.91
N TYR A 2 1.70 18.89 -3.98
CA TYR A 2 3.12 18.74 -4.28
C TYR A 2 3.78 20.12 -4.23
N ASP A 3 4.73 20.28 -3.32
CA ASP A 3 5.60 21.43 -3.22
C ASP A 3 6.99 21.11 -3.81
N THR A 4 7.45 19.86 -3.70
CA THR A 4 8.71 19.37 -4.29
C THR A 4 8.54 18.03 -5.00
N ILE A 5 8.98 17.95 -6.27
CA ILE A 5 8.99 16.73 -7.08
C ILE A 5 10.44 16.30 -7.32
N LEU A 6 10.80 15.12 -6.86
CA LEU A 6 12.11 14.51 -7.10
C LEU A 6 12.09 13.74 -8.43
N VAL A 7 13.08 13.99 -9.29
CA VAL A 7 13.22 13.38 -10.61
C VAL A 7 14.60 12.73 -10.74
N PRO A 8 14.70 11.41 -10.57
CA PRO A 8 15.93 10.70 -10.84
C PRO A 8 16.15 10.60 -12.35
N THR A 9 17.39 10.81 -12.79
CA THR A 9 17.76 10.67 -14.20
C THR A 9 19.10 9.97 -14.36
N ASP A 10 19.17 9.10 -15.36
CA ASP A 10 20.39 8.49 -15.87
C ASP A 10 20.63 8.87 -17.34
N GLY A 11 19.89 9.86 -17.86
CA GLY A 11 19.93 10.29 -19.26
C GLY A 11 19.31 9.30 -20.24
N SER A 12 18.63 8.25 -19.78
CA SER A 12 17.89 7.36 -20.67
C SER A 12 16.64 8.05 -21.23
N PRO A 13 16.17 7.67 -22.44
CA PRO A 13 14.97 8.28 -23.03
C PRO A 13 13.72 8.19 -22.12
N VAL A 14 13.58 7.08 -21.39
CA VAL A 14 12.43 6.90 -20.48
C VAL A 14 12.57 7.78 -19.22
N ALA A 15 13.79 8.05 -18.75
CA ALA A 15 14.02 9.04 -17.70
C ALA A 15 13.72 10.47 -18.19
N GLU A 16 14.06 10.79 -19.44
CA GLU A 16 13.68 12.08 -20.05
C GLU A 16 12.16 12.24 -20.19
N ASP A 17 11.45 11.17 -20.53
CA ASP A 17 9.98 11.13 -20.59
C ASP A 17 9.37 11.34 -19.20
N ALA A 18 9.89 10.67 -18.17
CA ALA A 18 9.50 10.88 -16.79
C ALA A 18 9.74 12.33 -16.34
N GLY A 19 10.90 12.92 -16.67
CA GLY A 19 11.18 14.32 -16.41
C GLY A 19 10.26 15.28 -17.16
N THR A 20 9.83 14.93 -18.38
CA THR A 20 8.81 15.70 -19.12
C THR A 20 7.50 15.75 -18.36
N TYR A 21 7.06 14.61 -17.83
CA TYR A 21 5.84 14.52 -17.06
C TYR A 21 5.95 15.25 -15.71
N ALA A 22 7.08 15.10 -15.01
CA ALA A 22 7.37 15.79 -13.77
C ALA A 22 7.31 17.33 -13.93
N ILE A 23 7.87 17.86 -15.02
CA ILE A 23 7.79 19.30 -15.34
C ILE A 23 6.33 19.75 -15.49
N ARG A 24 5.47 18.96 -16.13
CA ARG A 24 4.04 19.31 -16.28
C ARG A 24 3.30 19.28 -14.96
N LEU A 25 3.59 18.31 -14.10
CA LEU A 25 3.08 18.29 -12.73
C LEU A 25 3.55 19.54 -11.98
N ALA A 26 4.85 19.84 -12.01
CA ALA A 26 5.39 21.02 -11.36
C ALA A 26 4.74 22.32 -11.88
N GLU A 27 4.50 22.46 -13.19
CA GLU A 27 3.75 23.60 -13.76
C GLU A 27 2.31 23.68 -13.23
N ARG A 28 1.67 22.53 -12.99
CA ARG A 28 0.29 22.46 -12.50
C ARG A 28 0.18 22.83 -11.01
N PHE A 29 1.16 22.42 -10.22
CA PHE A 29 1.16 22.57 -8.76
C PHE A 29 2.05 23.71 -8.24
N ASP A 30 2.76 24.43 -9.13
CA ASP A 30 3.78 25.44 -8.78
C ASP A 30 4.91 24.84 -7.90
N ALA A 31 5.28 23.58 -8.19
CA ALA A 31 6.24 22.81 -7.40
C ALA A 31 7.69 23.03 -7.85
N THR A 32 8.62 22.90 -6.91
CA THR A 32 10.06 22.84 -7.18
C THR A 32 10.44 21.47 -7.76
N VAL A 33 11.25 21.47 -8.82
CA VAL A 33 11.80 20.23 -9.41
C VAL A 33 13.19 19.97 -8.83
N HIS A 34 13.36 18.85 -8.13
CA HIS A 34 14.66 18.38 -7.67
C HIS A 34 15.19 17.28 -8.58
N VAL A 35 16.19 17.60 -9.40
CA VAL A 35 16.79 16.64 -10.34
C VAL A 35 18.00 15.96 -9.70
N VAL A 36 18.00 14.63 -9.65
CA VAL A 36 19.09 13.85 -9.03
C VAL A 36 19.62 12.77 -9.97
N SER A 37 20.93 12.55 -9.97
CA SER A 37 21.56 11.37 -10.60
C SER A 37 22.45 10.66 -9.59
N VAL A 38 22.28 9.34 -9.47
CA VAL A 38 23.13 8.47 -8.65
C VAL A 38 24.17 7.82 -9.56
N LEU A 39 25.44 8.06 -9.28
CA LEU A 39 26.58 7.64 -10.08
C LEU A 39 27.05 6.25 -9.62
N GLU A 40 26.90 5.26 -10.50
CA GLU A 40 27.43 3.91 -10.29
C GLU A 40 28.97 3.98 -10.23
N ARG A 41 29.58 3.33 -9.23
CA ARG A 41 31.05 3.32 -9.11
C ARG A 41 31.69 2.39 -10.15
N GLY A 42 32.01 2.92 -11.33
CA GLY A 42 32.85 2.24 -12.31
C GLY A 42 34.29 2.00 -11.80
N LEU A 43 34.87 0.82 -12.12
CA LEU A 43 36.28 0.47 -11.83
C LEU A 43 37.30 1.40 -12.54
N VAL A 44 36.84 2.27 -13.44
CA VAL A 44 37.62 3.23 -14.21
C VAL A 44 36.82 4.54 -14.21
N GLY A 45 37.18 5.49 -13.33
CA GLY A 45 36.46 6.76 -13.22
C GLY A 45 36.56 7.62 -14.49
N GLY A 46 35.45 8.26 -14.87
CA GLY A 46 35.41 9.32 -15.88
C GLY A 46 34.14 9.36 -16.74
N ASP A 47 33.62 8.22 -17.18
CA ASP A 47 32.52 8.21 -18.18
C ASP A 47 31.12 8.39 -17.53
N ASP A 48 30.86 7.78 -16.36
CA ASP A 48 29.55 7.80 -15.72
C ASP A 48 29.21 9.16 -15.04
N GLU A 49 30.21 9.82 -14.45
CA GLU A 49 30.07 11.14 -13.79
C GLU A 49 29.70 12.22 -14.81
N ASP A 50 30.45 12.29 -15.92
CA ASP A 50 30.16 13.23 -17.00
C ASP A 50 28.78 12.98 -17.64
N GLU A 51 28.32 11.71 -17.74
CA GLU A 51 27.00 11.39 -18.27
C GLU A 51 25.87 11.75 -17.30
N GLY A 52 26.04 11.48 -16.01
CA GLY A 52 25.10 11.88 -14.97
C GLY A 52 24.95 13.39 -14.88
N GLU A 53 26.07 14.13 -14.90
CA GLU A 53 26.06 15.60 -14.88
C GLU A 53 25.31 16.17 -16.09
N ARG A 54 25.58 15.65 -17.30
CA ARG A 54 24.84 16.06 -18.51
C ARG A 54 23.34 15.78 -18.41
N ALA A 55 22.96 14.61 -17.92
CA ALA A 55 21.55 14.24 -17.79
C ALA A 55 20.80 15.15 -16.81
N VAL A 56 21.45 15.51 -15.69
CA VAL A 56 20.92 16.46 -14.70
C VAL A 56 20.80 17.85 -15.31
N ASP A 57 21.85 18.35 -15.97
CA ASP A 57 21.88 19.68 -16.57
C ASP A 57 20.81 19.84 -17.67
N GLU A 58 20.68 18.86 -18.57
CA GLU A 58 19.69 18.92 -19.66
C GLU A 58 18.25 18.98 -19.13
N LEU A 59 17.93 18.16 -18.13
CA LEU A 59 16.60 18.19 -17.51
C LEU A 59 16.37 19.49 -16.72
N ALA A 60 17.38 19.96 -16.00
CA ALA A 60 17.31 21.21 -15.27
C ALA A 60 17.13 22.42 -16.20
N GLU A 61 17.83 22.47 -17.34
CA GLU A 61 17.65 23.50 -18.36
C GLU A 61 16.23 23.49 -18.94
N ARG A 62 15.67 22.30 -19.19
CA ARG A 62 14.29 22.15 -19.67
C ARG A 62 13.27 22.68 -18.66
N ALA A 63 13.42 22.34 -17.38
CA ALA A 63 12.53 22.80 -16.31
C ALA A 63 12.66 24.33 -16.08
N ASN A 64 13.89 24.85 -16.00
CA ASN A 64 14.15 26.30 -15.91
C ASN A 64 13.59 27.06 -17.13
N GLY A 65 13.67 26.47 -18.33
CA GLY A 65 13.09 27.04 -19.55
C GLY A 65 11.55 27.18 -19.51
N ARG A 66 10.89 26.47 -18.60
CA ARG A 66 9.46 26.61 -18.29
C ARG A 66 9.16 27.58 -17.13
N GLY A 67 10.20 28.12 -16.49
CA GLY A 67 10.07 29.08 -15.39
C GLY A 67 9.88 28.44 -14.01
N LEU A 68 10.12 27.13 -13.88
CA LEU A 68 10.07 26.41 -12.61
C LEU A 68 11.33 26.67 -11.77
N GLU A 69 11.19 26.59 -10.45
CA GLU A 69 12.34 26.49 -9.55
C GLU A 69 12.96 25.09 -9.67
N VAL A 70 14.29 25.04 -9.82
CA VAL A 70 15.01 23.79 -10.01
C VAL A 70 16.19 23.71 -9.06
N THR A 71 16.34 22.56 -8.41
CA THR A 71 17.55 22.18 -7.67
C THR A 71 18.14 20.92 -8.29
N THR A 72 19.46 20.78 -8.21
CA THR A 72 20.19 19.67 -8.83
C THR A 72 21.13 18.99 -7.84
N GLU A 73 21.32 17.69 -8.01
CA GLU A 73 22.19 16.88 -7.14
C GLU A 73 22.83 15.70 -7.88
N LEU A 74 24.13 15.48 -7.61
CA LEU A 74 24.84 14.26 -8.00
C LEU A 74 25.20 13.50 -6.74
N ARG A 75 24.87 12.20 -6.68
CA ARG A 75 25.19 11.32 -5.55
C ARG A 75 26.13 10.21 -5.98
N ASP A 76 27.09 9.88 -5.13
CA ASP A 76 27.86 8.66 -5.26
C ASP A 76 27.00 7.47 -4.77
N GLU A 77 27.12 6.32 -5.43
CA GLU A 77 26.51 5.07 -4.97
C GLU A 77 27.27 4.53 -3.73
N ASP A 78 26.84 4.95 -2.53
CA ASP A 78 27.28 4.43 -1.24
C ASP A 78 26.42 3.24 -0.76
N ALA A 79 25.14 3.21 -1.15
CA ALA A 79 24.21 2.08 -1.08
C ALA A 79 23.59 1.77 -2.45
N ASP A 80 22.65 0.84 -2.54
CA ASP A 80 21.91 0.56 -3.78
C ASP A 80 21.20 1.83 -4.28
N ILE A 81 21.12 2.04 -5.61
CA ILE A 81 20.55 3.26 -6.23
C ILE A 81 19.19 3.66 -5.63
N HIS A 82 18.25 2.72 -5.46
CA HIS A 82 16.92 3.05 -4.92
C HIS A 82 17.01 3.59 -3.48
N THR A 83 17.93 3.09 -2.66
CA THR A 83 18.14 3.57 -1.29
C THR A 83 18.65 5.01 -1.29
N GLU A 84 19.58 5.34 -2.19
CA GLU A 84 20.08 6.71 -2.36
C GLU A 84 18.98 7.66 -2.85
N LEU A 85 18.09 7.19 -3.73
CA LEU A 85 16.94 7.97 -4.22
C LEU A 85 15.92 8.25 -3.12
N LEU A 86 15.60 7.25 -2.29
CA LEU A 86 14.68 7.43 -1.16
C LEU A 86 15.28 8.37 -0.11
N ALA A 87 16.57 8.22 0.20
CA ALA A 87 17.27 9.17 1.07
C ALA A 87 17.25 10.60 0.50
N ALA A 88 17.37 10.74 -0.83
CA ALA A 88 17.29 12.06 -1.48
C ALA A 88 15.89 12.65 -1.35
N ALA A 89 14.85 11.83 -1.50
CA ALA A 89 13.47 12.26 -1.32
C ALA A 89 13.23 12.75 0.12
N ASP A 90 13.68 11.98 1.11
CA ASP A 90 13.54 12.34 2.52
C ASP A 90 14.32 13.63 2.88
N GLU A 91 15.57 13.76 2.45
CA GLU A 91 16.41 14.94 2.72
C GLU A 91 15.90 16.22 2.07
N ARG A 92 15.08 16.09 1.02
CA ARG A 92 14.50 17.21 0.28
C ARG A 92 13.05 17.46 0.64
N ASP A 93 12.49 16.71 1.59
CA ASP A 93 11.07 16.73 1.92
C ASP A 93 10.21 16.62 0.63
N ALA A 94 10.58 15.71 -0.28
CA ALA A 94 9.89 15.55 -1.54
C ALA A 94 8.49 14.97 -1.33
N ASP A 95 7.51 15.46 -2.09
CA ASP A 95 6.12 14.97 -2.02
C ASP A 95 5.82 13.90 -3.07
N LEU A 96 6.69 13.77 -4.08
CA LEU A 96 6.53 12.87 -5.21
C LEU A 96 7.87 12.49 -5.83
N ILE A 97 8.02 11.23 -6.23
CA ILE A 97 9.11 10.78 -7.12
C ILE A 97 8.53 10.54 -8.52
N ALA A 98 9.14 11.11 -9.56
CA ALA A 98 8.73 10.87 -10.94
C ALA A 98 9.86 10.23 -11.74
N MET A 99 9.73 8.95 -12.11
CA MET A 99 10.82 8.18 -12.70
C MET A 99 10.41 7.29 -13.87
N GLY A 100 11.41 6.93 -14.68
CA GLY A 100 11.24 5.94 -15.73
C GLY A 100 11.18 4.52 -15.17
N THR A 101 10.42 3.62 -15.79
CA THR A 101 10.37 2.19 -15.39
C THR A 101 11.63 1.43 -15.77
N THR A 102 12.45 1.95 -16.67
CA THR A 102 13.69 1.31 -17.15
C THR A 102 14.78 2.35 -17.31
N GLY A 103 15.98 2.06 -16.80
CA GLY A 103 17.19 2.84 -17.05
C GLY A 103 18.06 2.24 -18.16
N ARG A 104 19.28 2.78 -18.31
CA ARG A 104 20.28 2.41 -19.33
C ARG A 104 20.62 0.91 -19.36
N SER A 105 20.61 0.25 -18.21
CA SER A 105 21.00 -1.17 -18.05
C SER A 105 19.84 -2.16 -18.26
N GLY A 106 18.62 -1.68 -18.52
CA GLY A 106 17.41 -2.51 -18.60
C GLY A 106 17.38 -3.49 -19.78
N LEU A 107 17.11 -4.78 -19.49
CA LEU A 107 16.98 -5.83 -20.51
C LEU A 107 15.57 -5.84 -21.15
N GLY A 108 15.30 -4.91 -22.05
CA GLY A 108 14.15 -4.97 -22.96
C GLY A 108 12.96 -4.08 -22.58
N ARG A 109 12.20 -3.67 -23.61
CA ARG A 109 11.17 -2.61 -23.60
C ARG A 109 9.93 -2.87 -22.74
N PHE A 110 9.88 -4.02 -22.09
CA PHE A 110 8.71 -4.43 -21.32
C PHE A 110 9.09 -4.91 -19.94
N LEU A 111 10.32 -4.83 -19.43
CA LEU A 111 10.59 -5.24 -18.04
C LEU A 111 10.51 -4.02 -17.12
N LEU A 112 9.94 -4.19 -15.92
CA LEU A 112 10.12 -3.23 -14.85
C LEU A 112 11.57 -3.35 -14.34
N GLY A 113 12.29 -2.23 -14.35
CA GLY A 113 13.66 -2.16 -13.86
C GLY A 113 13.73 -2.27 -12.34
N SER A 114 14.83 -2.84 -11.83
CA SER A 114 14.99 -3.09 -10.39
C SER A 114 14.89 -1.82 -9.54
N VAL A 115 15.49 -0.71 -10.00
CA VAL A 115 15.44 0.57 -9.28
C VAL A 115 14.00 1.07 -9.18
N ALA A 116 13.24 1.04 -10.28
CA ALA A 116 11.83 1.47 -10.27
C ALA A 116 10.95 0.54 -9.42
N GLU A 117 11.14 -0.77 -9.50
CA GLU A 117 10.42 -1.75 -8.68
C GLU A 117 10.69 -1.54 -7.18
N GLN A 118 11.96 -1.39 -6.79
CA GLN A 118 12.35 -1.18 -5.40
C GLN A 118 11.86 0.18 -4.89
N THR A 119 11.95 1.23 -5.70
CA THR A 119 11.44 2.57 -5.33
C THR A 119 9.93 2.54 -5.12
N LEU A 120 9.16 1.97 -6.06
CA LEU A 120 7.70 1.80 -5.89
C LEU A 120 7.33 1.01 -4.64
N ARG A 121 8.13 -0.01 -4.33
CA ARG A 121 7.88 -0.89 -3.19
C ARG A 121 8.18 -0.23 -1.84
N GLU A 122 9.25 0.56 -1.77
CA GLU A 122 9.82 1.01 -0.49
C GLU A 122 9.60 2.50 -0.21
N SER A 123 9.15 3.28 -1.19
CA SER A 123 8.88 4.70 -0.99
C SER A 123 7.72 4.94 -0.01
N SER A 124 7.92 5.90 0.89
CA SER A 124 6.92 6.47 1.79
C SER A 124 6.02 7.51 1.12
N ILE A 125 6.41 7.99 -0.06
CA ILE A 125 5.70 9.00 -0.85
C ILE A 125 5.24 8.40 -2.19
N PRO A 126 4.27 9.01 -2.87
CA PRO A 126 3.82 8.51 -4.17
C PRO A 126 4.95 8.50 -5.21
N VAL A 127 4.93 7.48 -6.08
CA VAL A 127 5.91 7.31 -7.16
C VAL A 127 5.17 7.26 -8.49
N VAL A 128 5.40 8.25 -9.34
CA VAL A 128 4.99 8.22 -10.74
C VAL A 128 5.98 7.39 -11.54
N THR A 129 5.44 6.46 -12.31
CA THR A 129 6.19 5.69 -13.30
C THR A 129 5.74 5.98 -14.71
N VAL A 130 6.73 6.13 -15.59
CA VAL A 130 6.59 6.32 -17.03
C VAL A 130 7.41 5.27 -17.76
N HIS A 131 6.85 4.65 -18.79
CA HIS A 131 7.57 3.75 -19.69
C HIS A 131 7.47 4.20 -21.15
N GLU A 132 8.22 3.55 -22.05
CA GLU A 132 8.38 3.97 -23.45
C GLU A 132 7.08 4.14 -24.25
N ALA A 133 6.02 3.38 -23.94
CA ALA A 133 4.73 3.48 -24.65
C ALA A 133 3.71 4.36 -23.92
N THR A 134 4.13 5.10 -22.90
CA THR A 134 3.28 5.99 -22.12
C THR A 134 2.95 7.25 -22.92
N SER A 135 1.66 7.54 -23.08
CA SER A 135 1.22 8.85 -23.57
C SER A 135 1.42 9.88 -22.47
N LEU A 136 2.16 10.93 -22.78
CA LEU A 136 2.35 12.08 -21.89
C LEU A 136 1.47 13.26 -22.28
N GLU A 137 0.50 13.09 -23.17
CA GLU A 137 -0.33 14.20 -23.70
C GLU A 137 -1.48 14.61 -22.77
N GLY A 138 -1.82 13.79 -21.77
CA GLY A 138 -2.92 14.05 -20.84
C GLY A 138 -2.75 15.33 -20.01
N GLU A 139 -3.88 15.92 -19.62
CA GLU A 139 -3.97 17.18 -18.86
C GLU A 139 -4.52 16.99 -17.44
N PHE A 140 -4.44 15.76 -16.90
CA PHE A 140 -4.95 15.38 -15.57
C PHE A 140 -6.46 15.66 -15.39
N GLU A 141 -7.25 15.47 -16.44
CA GLU A 141 -8.70 15.68 -16.42
C GLU A 141 -9.44 14.42 -15.98
N ARG A 142 -8.85 13.23 -16.19
CA ARG A 142 -9.47 11.93 -15.89
C ARG A 142 -8.48 11.03 -15.19
N VAL A 143 -8.78 10.66 -13.94
CA VAL A 143 -7.93 9.81 -13.11
C VAL A 143 -8.63 8.47 -12.90
N LEU A 144 -8.00 7.37 -13.31
CA LEU A 144 -8.50 6.02 -13.03
C LEU A 144 -7.95 5.54 -11.69
N VAL A 145 -8.82 5.03 -10.83
CA VAL A 145 -8.46 4.51 -9.51
C VAL A 145 -9.01 3.08 -9.36
N PRO A 146 -8.16 2.06 -9.54
CA PRO A 146 -8.53 0.69 -9.23
C PRO A 146 -8.67 0.48 -7.72
N THR A 147 -9.74 -0.19 -7.30
CA THR A 147 -9.94 -0.58 -5.91
C THR A 147 -10.30 -2.06 -5.78
N ASP A 148 -9.63 -2.73 -4.85
CA ASP A 148 -9.96 -4.06 -4.37
C ASP A 148 -10.45 -4.04 -2.91
N GLY A 149 -10.57 -2.86 -2.29
CA GLY A 149 -10.96 -2.71 -0.87
C GLY A 149 -9.80 -2.73 0.11
N SER A 150 -8.59 -3.06 -0.35
CA SER A 150 -7.42 -3.08 0.51
C SER A 150 -7.03 -1.69 1.04
N HIS A 151 -6.30 -1.65 2.15
CA HIS A 151 -5.73 -0.41 2.68
C HIS A 151 -4.86 0.33 1.66
N SER A 152 -4.06 -0.39 0.86
CA SER A 152 -3.24 0.24 -0.18
C SER A 152 -4.09 0.87 -1.28
N ALA A 153 -5.24 0.28 -1.62
CA ALA A 153 -6.21 0.88 -2.53
C ALA A 153 -6.93 2.10 -1.91
N ALA A 154 -7.22 2.05 -0.61
CA ALA A 154 -7.76 3.19 0.14
C ALA A 154 -6.81 4.40 0.15
N THR A 155 -5.52 4.19 0.42
CA THR A 155 -4.49 5.26 0.33
C THR A 155 -4.40 5.84 -1.08
N ALA A 156 -4.46 4.98 -2.10
CA ALA A 156 -4.47 5.41 -3.49
C ALA A 156 -5.69 6.28 -3.83
N LEU A 157 -6.85 5.91 -3.30
CA LEU A 157 -8.08 6.67 -3.45
C LEU A 157 -8.00 8.04 -2.79
N GLU A 158 -7.51 8.12 -1.56
CA GLU A 158 -7.32 9.39 -0.83
C GLU A 158 -6.39 10.33 -1.62
N HIS A 159 -5.26 9.80 -2.08
CA HIS A 159 -4.34 10.55 -2.92
C HIS A 159 -5.00 11.02 -4.24
N ALA A 160 -5.82 10.18 -4.86
CA ALA A 160 -6.55 10.54 -6.07
C ALA A 160 -7.63 11.61 -5.82
N ILE A 161 -8.31 11.57 -4.67
CA ILE A 161 -9.28 12.59 -4.25
C ILE A 161 -8.58 13.94 -4.10
N ASP A 162 -7.46 13.99 -3.40
CA ASP A 162 -6.67 15.22 -3.26
C ASP A 162 -6.23 15.73 -4.63
N LEU A 163 -5.81 14.81 -5.52
CA LEU A 163 -5.33 15.16 -6.86
C LEU A 163 -6.46 15.80 -7.67
N ALA A 164 -7.62 15.16 -7.65
CA ALA A 164 -8.82 15.63 -8.34
C ALA A 164 -9.38 16.93 -7.75
N ALA A 165 -9.25 17.15 -6.43
CA ALA A 165 -9.65 18.40 -5.79
C ALA A 165 -8.82 19.59 -6.28
N GLU A 166 -7.51 19.39 -6.45
CA GLU A 166 -6.59 20.45 -6.91
C GLU A 166 -6.67 20.65 -8.44
N THR A 167 -6.81 19.57 -9.21
CA THR A 167 -6.80 19.63 -10.69
C THR A 167 -8.18 19.84 -11.30
N GLY A 168 -9.26 19.53 -10.57
CA GLY A 168 -10.62 19.42 -11.11
C GLY A 168 -10.86 18.14 -11.92
N ALA A 169 -10.00 17.12 -11.76
CA ALA A 169 -10.16 15.85 -12.47
C ALA A 169 -11.46 15.13 -12.10
N ARG A 170 -12.00 14.40 -13.06
CA ARG A 170 -13.02 13.38 -12.81
C ARG A 170 -12.36 12.08 -12.37
N LEU A 171 -12.88 11.48 -11.30
CA LEU A 171 -12.45 10.17 -10.83
C LEU A 171 -13.20 9.05 -11.58
N HIS A 172 -12.47 8.02 -11.99
CA HIS A 172 -13.03 6.79 -12.54
C HIS A 172 -12.64 5.65 -11.59
N LEU A 173 -13.57 5.24 -10.73
CA LEU A 173 -13.36 4.12 -9.82
C LEU A 173 -13.60 2.83 -10.58
N VAL A 174 -12.64 1.91 -10.53
CA VAL A 174 -12.77 0.60 -11.18
C VAL A 174 -12.57 -0.52 -10.18
N HIS A 175 -13.55 -1.42 -10.11
CA HIS A 175 -13.47 -2.63 -9.31
C HIS A 175 -13.67 -3.84 -10.21
N VAL A 176 -12.81 -4.85 -10.04
CA VAL A 176 -12.91 -6.10 -10.77
C VAL A 176 -13.19 -7.20 -9.77
N SER A 177 -14.41 -7.72 -9.78
CA SER A 177 -14.81 -8.81 -8.90
C SER A 177 -14.10 -10.11 -9.33
N ASP A 178 -13.59 -10.85 -8.35
CA ASP A 178 -13.09 -12.22 -8.55
C ASP A 178 -14.25 -13.20 -8.33
N GLU A 179 -15.24 -13.20 -9.23
CA GLU A 179 -16.13 -14.35 -9.32
C GLU A 179 -15.30 -15.53 -9.82
N ARG A 180 -14.68 -16.25 -8.87
CA ARG A 180 -14.11 -17.57 -9.15
C ARG A 180 -15.25 -18.40 -9.72
N THR A 181 -15.16 -18.71 -11.01
CA THR A 181 -15.95 -19.77 -11.63
C THR A 181 -15.79 -21.02 -10.79
N VAL A 182 -16.81 -21.35 -10.00
CA VAL A 182 -16.98 -22.68 -9.45
C VAL A 182 -17.18 -23.57 -10.67
N ASP A 183 -16.25 -24.51 -10.88
CA ASP A 183 -16.31 -25.51 -11.94
C ASP A 183 -17.72 -26.14 -11.99
N GLY A 184 -18.52 -25.78 -13.00
CA GLY A 184 -19.67 -26.57 -13.44
C GLY A 184 -21.10 -26.14 -13.10
N VAL A 185 -21.39 -24.88 -12.76
CA VAL A 185 -22.80 -24.41 -12.71
C VAL A 185 -22.96 -23.10 -13.47
N GLU A 186 -23.81 -23.10 -14.51
CA GLU A 186 -24.21 -21.89 -15.24
C GLU A 186 -24.94 -20.94 -14.28
N THR A 187 -24.47 -19.69 -14.19
CA THR A 187 -25.15 -18.61 -13.48
C THR A 187 -26.47 -18.32 -14.20
N PHE A 188 -27.57 -18.48 -13.48
CA PHE A 188 -28.89 -18.04 -13.93
C PHE A 188 -28.92 -16.52 -13.93
N ASP A 189 -29.23 -15.96 -15.10
CA ASP A 189 -29.57 -14.56 -15.33
C ASP A 189 -30.82 -14.20 -14.49
N LEU A 190 -30.66 -13.28 -13.53
CA LEU A 190 -31.77 -12.67 -12.79
C LEU A 190 -32.09 -11.30 -13.39
N SER A 191 -32.60 -11.31 -14.61
CA SER A 191 -33.49 -10.25 -15.08
C SER A 191 -34.85 -10.85 -15.41
N GLU A 192 -35.84 -10.47 -14.59
CA GLU A 192 -37.26 -10.83 -14.61
C GLU A 192 -37.63 -12.22 -14.04
N THR A 193 -38.18 -12.27 -12.81
CA THR A 193 -39.59 -12.67 -12.54
C THR A 193 -39.94 -12.64 -11.03
N THR A 194 -41.05 -11.94 -10.74
CA THR A 194 -41.98 -11.98 -9.59
C THR A 194 -41.58 -11.46 -8.21
N ALA A 195 -42.35 -10.44 -7.81
CA ALA A 195 -42.63 -10.05 -6.44
C ALA A 195 -43.14 -11.22 -5.59
N ASP A 196 -42.50 -11.44 -4.43
CA ASP A 196 -43.11 -11.77 -3.14
C ASP A 196 -42.01 -11.93 -2.07
N GLY A 197 -41.98 -11.00 -1.11
CA GLY A 197 -41.67 -11.26 0.32
C GLY A 197 -40.23 -11.55 0.75
N ASP A 198 -39.65 -10.52 1.40
CA ASP A 198 -38.74 -10.51 2.56
C ASP A 198 -37.34 -11.16 2.43
N ASP A 199 -36.36 -10.36 2.90
CA ASP A 199 -34.91 -10.55 2.98
C ASP A 199 -34.14 -10.34 1.65
N GLU A 200 -34.02 -9.06 1.27
CA GLU A 200 -32.95 -8.57 0.38
C GLU A 200 -31.61 -8.65 1.15
N ASP A 201 -31.01 -9.85 1.21
CA ASP A 201 -29.57 -9.97 1.42
C ASP A 201 -28.89 -9.58 0.09
N GLU A 202 -28.87 -8.28 -0.19
CA GLU A 202 -28.01 -7.68 -1.20
C GLU A 202 -26.58 -7.90 -0.70
N VAL A 203 -25.88 -8.89 -1.26
CA VAL A 203 -24.44 -9.08 -1.02
C VAL A 203 -23.74 -7.89 -1.69
N ALA A 204 -23.67 -6.78 -0.96
CA ALA A 204 -22.99 -5.57 -1.34
C ALA A 204 -21.53 -5.89 -1.65
N LEU A 205 -20.99 -5.28 -2.70
CA LEU A 205 -19.55 -5.26 -2.96
C LEU A 205 -18.93 -4.26 -1.96
N GLU A 206 -18.76 -4.68 -0.70
CA GLU A 206 -18.27 -3.84 0.42
C GLU A 206 -17.09 -2.90 0.03
N PRO A 207 -16.07 -3.35 -0.74
CA PRO A 207 -14.97 -2.49 -1.20
C PRO A 207 -15.33 -1.24 -2.03
N VAL A 208 -16.37 -1.35 -2.87
CA VAL A 208 -16.72 -0.29 -3.84
C VAL A 208 -17.60 0.75 -3.19
N ASP A 209 -18.52 0.32 -2.33
CA ASP A 209 -19.42 1.23 -1.62
C ASP A 209 -18.63 2.14 -0.67
N ASP A 210 -17.65 1.60 0.07
CA ASP A 210 -16.75 2.39 0.93
C ASP A 210 -15.95 3.43 0.11
N ALA A 211 -15.42 3.01 -1.04
CA ALA A 211 -14.70 3.91 -1.95
C ALA A 211 -15.61 5.02 -2.50
N LEU A 212 -16.84 4.67 -2.87
CA LEU A 212 -17.83 5.63 -3.37
C LEU A 212 -18.28 6.61 -2.30
N ASP A 213 -18.44 6.16 -1.06
CA ASP A 213 -18.83 7.01 0.06
C ASP A 213 -17.74 8.05 0.37
N ARG A 214 -16.47 7.65 0.40
CA ARG A 214 -15.32 8.59 0.52
C ARG A 214 -15.32 9.65 -0.59
N VAL A 215 -15.61 9.26 -1.83
CA VAL A 215 -15.70 10.22 -2.94
C VAL A 215 -16.92 11.12 -2.83
N ARG A 216 -18.08 10.60 -2.40
CA ARG A 216 -19.30 11.40 -2.18
C ARG A 216 -19.07 12.49 -1.13
N GLU A 217 -18.29 12.23 -0.10
CA GLU A 217 -17.91 13.21 0.92
C GLU A 217 -17.09 14.38 0.35
N SER A 218 -16.29 14.13 -0.70
CA SER A 218 -15.42 15.12 -1.33
C SER A 218 -16.10 16.08 -2.32
N SER A 219 -17.40 15.90 -2.62
CA SER A 219 -18.15 16.68 -3.65
C SER A 219 -17.58 16.60 -5.09
N LEU A 220 -16.70 15.64 -5.37
CA LEU A 220 -16.07 15.44 -6.68
C LEU A 220 -16.99 14.68 -7.66
N ASP A 221 -16.75 14.86 -8.96
CA ASP A 221 -17.42 14.09 -10.02
C ASP A 221 -16.72 12.74 -10.19
N ALA A 222 -17.48 11.65 -10.07
CA ALA A 222 -16.95 10.31 -10.13
C ALA A 222 -17.85 9.35 -10.89
N VAL A 223 -17.20 8.42 -11.60
CA VAL A 223 -17.84 7.35 -12.36
C VAL A 223 -17.41 6.02 -11.76
N ASP A 224 -18.40 5.22 -11.38
CA ASP A 224 -18.19 3.83 -10.96
C ASP A 224 -18.17 2.90 -12.19
N VAL A 225 -17.20 1.98 -12.21
CA VAL A 225 -17.02 0.95 -13.23
C VAL A 225 -16.78 -0.40 -12.54
N SER A 226 -17.86 -1.10 -12.21
CA SER A 226 -17.79 -2.46 -11.66
C SER A 226 -17.75 -3.51 -12.78
N ILE A 227 -16.75 -4.41 -12.74
CA ILE A 227 -16.49 -5.44 -13.74
C ILE A 227 -16.63 -6.83 -13.09
N PRO A 228 -17.60 -7.66 -13.49
CA PRO A 228 -17.91 -8.92 -12.79
C PRO A 228 -16.79 -9.97 -12.79
N SER A 229 -15.92 -9.99 -13.81
CA SER A 229 -14.82 -10.96 -13.88
C SER A 229 -13.75 -10.63 -14.93
N GLY A 230 -12.56 -11.19 -14.70
CA GLY A 230 -11.48 -11.25 -15.67
C GLY A 230 -10.11 -11.08 -15.05
N ARG A 231 -9.08 -11.07 -15.90
CA ARG A 231 -7.72 -10.73 -15.47
C ARG A 231 -7.67 -9.25 -15.06
N VAL A 232 -7.54 -9.00 -13.76
CA VAL A 232 -7.62 -7.66 -13.14
C VAL A 232 -6.71 -6.65 -13.84
N ASP A 233 -5.44 -7.01 -14.08
CA ASP A 233 -4.47 -6.19 -14.81
C ASP A 233 -5.00 -5.74 -16.17
N GLN A 234 -5.54 -6.67 -16.96
CA GLN A 234 -6.05 -6.37 -18.30
C GLN A 234 -7.33 -5.54 -18.27
N ARG A 235 -8.18 -5.73 -17.26
CA ARG A 235 -9.40 -4.95 -17.08
C ARG A 235 -9.11 -3.51 -16.68
N ILE A 236 -8.14 -3.29 -15.80
CA ILE A 236 -7.66 -1.95 -15.44
C ILE A 236 -7.12 -1.23 -16.68
N LEU A 237 -6.20 -1.88 -17.41
CA LEU A 237 -5.58 -1.31 -18.62
C LEU A 237 -6.62 -0.99 -19.71
N ALA A 238 -7.58 -1.89 -19.93
CA ALA A 238 -8.66 -1.66 -20.89
C ALA A 238 -9.56 -0.51 -20.46
N THR A 239 -9.86 -0.40 -19.16
CA THR A 239 -10.70 0.68 -18.62
C THR A 239 -10.01 2.02 -18.73
N ALA A 240 -8.70 2.10 -18.44
CA ALA A 240 -7.89 3.31 -18.65
C ALA A 240 -8.00 3.80 -20.10
N ALA A 241 -7.85 2.87 -21.07
CA ALA A 241 -7.94 3.20 -22.48
C ALA A 241 -9.37 3.61 -22.91
N MET A 242 -10.41 2.94 -22.40
CA MET A 242 -11.81 3.24 -22.77
C MET A 242 -12.34 4.53 -22.15
N SER A 243 -11.81 4.92 -21.00
CA SER A 243 -12.17 6.16 -20.30
C SER A 243 -11.31 7.35 -20.71
N ASP A 244 -10.36 7.15 -21.63
CA ASP A 244 -9.34 8.15 -21.99
C ASP A 244 -8.66 8.73 -20.75
N ALA A 245 -8.36 7.88 -19.76
CA ALA A 245 -7.70 8.28 -18.53
C ALA A 245 -6.36 8.97 -18.84
N ASP A 246 -6.00 10.00 -18.07
CA ASP A 246 -4.72 10.69 -18.22
C ASP A 246 -3.63 10.07 -17.33
N CYS A 247 -4.04 9.44 -16.22
CA CYS A 247 -3.17 8.65 -15.36
C CYS A 247 -3.98 7.58 -14.59
N ILE A 248 -3.26 6.63 -14.01
CA ILE A 248 -3.80 5.64 -13.07
C ILE A 248 -3.19 5.91 -11.70
N VAL A 249 -4.01 6.02 -10.66
CA VAL A 249 -3.55 6.07 -9.26
C VAL A 249 -3.93 4.75 -8.61
N MET A 250 -2.95 4.01 -8.06
CA MET A 250 -3.21 2.70 -7.49
C MET A 250 -2.27 2.34 -6.34
N GLY A 251 -2.73 1.42 -5.50
CA GLY A 251 -1.92 0.83 -4.44
C GLY A 251 -0.76 -0.01 -4.98
N THR A 252 0.33 -0.06 -4.22
CA THR A 252 1.49 -0.91 -4.53
C THR A 252 1.27 -2.38 -4.15
N HIS A 253 0.25 -2.65 -3.33
CA HIS A 253 -0.15 -3.99 -2.89
C HIS A 253 -1.69 -4.11 -2.94
N GLY A 254 -2.21 -5.33 -2.79
CA GLY A 254 -3.65 -5.61 -2.76
C GLY A 254 -3.99 -6.69 -1.73
N GLU A 255 -5.26 -7.09 -1.66
CA GLU A 255 -5.79 -7.93 -0.55
C GLU A 255 -5.09 -9.29 -0.36
N THR A 256 -4.51 -9.87 -1.43
CA THR A 256 -3.91 -11.22 -1.40
C THR A 256 -2.39 -11.23 -1.17
N GLY A 257 -1.78 -10.08 -0.85
CA GLY A 257 -0.33 -9.88 -0.85
C GLY A 257 0.41 -10.60 0.28
N LEU A 258 0.69 -11.91 0.13
CA LEU A 258 1.42 -12.76 1.09
C LEU A 258 2.88 -12.37 1.41
N ARG A 259 3.37 -11.22 0.93
CA ARG A 259 4.69 -10.65 1.27
C ARG A 259 4.62 -9.14 1.11
N ARG A 260 4.64 -8.39 2.22
CA ARG A 260 4.75 -6.91 2.26
C ARG A 260 6.00 -6.34 1.56
N TYR A 261 6.92 -7.23 1.22
CA TYR A 261 8.19 -6.95 0.58
C TYR A 261 8.17 -7.22 -0.94
N LEU A 262 7.02 -7.32 -1.60
CA LEU A 262 6.96 -7.53 -3.05
C LEU A 262 5.86 -6.69 -3.67
N LEU A 263 6.19 -5.96 -4.73
CA LEU A 263 5.21 -5.24 -5.53
C LEU A 263 4.08 -6.18 -5.96
N GLY A 264 2.83 -5.76 -5.73
CA GLY A 264 1.65 -6.55 -6.07
C GLY A 264 1.66 -6.96 -7.54
N SER A 265 1.30 -8.22 -7.83
CA SER A 265 1.38 -8.74 -9.21
C SER A 265 0.46 -8.03 -10.20
N THR A 266 -0.64 -7.43 -9.73
CA THR A 266 -1.49 -6.55 -10.53
C THR A 266 -0.79 -5.22 -10.80
N THR A 267 -0.24 -4.59 -9.76
CA THR A 267 0.49 -3.32 -9.86
C THR A 267 1.70 -3.43 -10.80
N GLU A 268 2.53 -4.46 -10.65
CA GLU A 268 3.68 -4.70 -11.56
C GLU A 268 3.23 -4.70 -13.03
N ARG A 269 2.15 -5.43 -13.34
CA ARG A 269 1.64 -5.53 -14.71
C ARG A 269 1.04 -4.21 -15.20
N VAL A 270 0.32 -3.49 -14.34
CA VAL A 270 -0.26 -2.19 -14.72
C VAL A 270 0.85 -1.18 -14.99
N VAL A 271 1.80 -1.00 -14.07
CA VAL A 271 2.98 -0.13 -14.25
C VAL A 271 3.73 -0.45 -15.54
N ARG A 272 3.87 -1.74 -15.85
CA ARG A 272 4.61 -2.22 -17.03
C ARG A 272 3.90 -2.01 -18.36
N PHE A 273 2.57 -1.92 -18.39
CA PHE A 273 1.79 -1.95 -19.63
C PHE A 273 0.79 -0.80 -19.81
N ALA A 274 0.62 0.08 -18.83
CA ALA A 274 -0.32 1.19 -18.89
C ALA A 274 0.01 2.16 -20.03
N GLY A 275 -0.95 2.50 -20.90
CA GLY A 275 -0.71 3.51 -21.93
C GLY A 275 -0.52 4.94 -21.39
N VAL A 276 -0.56 5.11 -20.07
CA VAL A 276 -0.61 6.38 -19.33
C VAL A 276 0.23 6.25 -18.05
N PRO A 277 0.71 7.35 -17.46
CA PRO A 277 1.50 7.31 -16.24
C PRO A 277 0.75 6.63 -15.09
N VAL A 278 1.49 5.89 -14.27
CA VAL A 278 0.95 5.22 -13.08
C VAL A 278 1.56 5.83 -11.83
N ILE A 279 0.71 6.37 -10.97
CA ILE A 279 1.06 6.85 -9.63
C ILE A 279 0.83 5.70 -8.65
N GLY A 280 1.93 5.08 -8.22
CA GLY A 280 1.91 4.06 -7.18
C GLY A 280 1.97 4.73 -5.82
N THR A 281 0.99 4.47 -4.97
CA THR A 281 1.02 4.88 -3.56
C THR A 281 1.31 3.65 -2.71
N SER A 282 2.40 3.70 -1.95
CA SER A 282 2.51 2.82 -0.79
C SER A 282 1.72 3.45 0.35
N ALA A 283 1.10 2.62 1.20
CA ALA A 283 0.73 3.14 2.52
C ALA A 283 2.03 3.69 3.13
N PRO A 284 2.06 4.95 3.59
CA PRO A 284 3.25 5.49 4.21
C PRO A 284 3.73 4.51 5.27
N ARG A 285 5.05 4.41 5.47
CA ARG A 285 5.61 3.84 6.70
C ARG A 285 5.15 4.72 7.85
N ALA A 286 3.90 4.58 8.25
CA ALA A 286 3.44 5.09 9.52
C ALA A 286 4.26 4.32 10.57
N GLU A 287 4.77 5.06 11.57
CA GLU A 287 5.65 4.52 12.60
C GLU A 287 5.07 3.19 13.09
N THR A 288 5.79 2.10 12.85
CA THR A 288 5.30 0.77 13.22
C THR A 288 5.23 0.69 14.73
N ALA A 289 4.19 0.04 15.24
CA ALA A 289 4.12 -0.32 16.64
C ALA A 289 4.90 -1.62 16.88
N THR A 290 5.70 -1.65 17.93
CA THR A 290 6.35 -2.89 18.38
C THR A 290 5.37 -3.67 19.26
N VAL A 291 5.05 -4.90 18.86
CA VAL A 291 4.26 -5.85 19.66
C VAL A 291 5.20 -6.84 20.35
N GLU A 292 5.25 -6.82 21.68
CA GLU A 292 5.81 -7.91 22.49
C GLU A 292 4.70 -8.90 22.85
N TYR A 293 4.94 -10.19 22.59
CA TYR A 293 3.93 -11.23 22.79
C TYR A 293 4.43 -12.38 23.66
N LEU A 294 3.48 -13.03 24.34
CA LEU A 294 3.67 -14.28 25.08
C LEU A 294 2.51 -15.26 24.80
N ASP A 295 2.81 -16.54 24.68
CA ASP A 295 1.79 -17.59 24.56
C ASP A 295 1.10 -17.84 25.91
N TYR A 296 -0.23 -17.79 25.93
CA TYR A 296 -1.01 -18.15 27.10
C TYR A 296 -0.73 -19.59 27.58
N ALA A 297 -0.43 -20.54 26.70
CA ALA A 297 -0.07 -21.90 27.10
C ALA A 297 1.15 -21.91 28.03
N VAL A 298 2.14 -21.04 27.79
CA VAL A 298 3.30 -20.92 28.68
C VAL A 298 2.92 -20.32 30.03
N VAL A 299 2.02 -19.34 30.04
CA VAL A 299 1.50 -18.73 31.29
C VAL A 299 0.80 -19.80 32.14
N ASP A 300 -0.09 -20.59 31.54
CA ASP A 300 -0.84 -21.66 32.21
C ASP A 300 0.09 -22.79 32.70
N GLU A 301 0.95 -23.32 31.84
CA GLU A 301 1.88 -24.41 32.19
C GLU A 301 2.84 -24.04 33.33
N ARG A 302 3.24 -22.76 33.39
CA ARG A 302 4.17 -22.25 34.42
C ARG A 302 3.46 -21.69 35.64
N GLY A 303 2.14 -21.62 35.63
CA GLY A 303 1.32 -21.03 36.70
C GLY A 303 1.66 -19.57 36.96
N TRP A 304 1.92 -18.81 35.90
CA TRP A 304 2.18 -17.37 35.98
C TRP A 304 0.88 -16.60 35.98
N SER A 305 0.88 -15.39 36.57
CA SER A 305 -0.29 -14.52 36.56
C SER A 305 -0.17 -13.49 35.44
N LEU A 306 -1.29 -13.21 34.76
CA LEU A 306 -1.40 -12.09 33.81
C LEU A 306 -1.36 -10.72 34.51
N GLU A 307 -1.60 -10.70 35.83
CA GLU A 307 -1.51 -9.50 36.67
C GLU A 307 -0.09 -9.24 37.20
N ASP A 308 0.89 -10.11 36.89
CA ASP A 308 2.27 -9.90 37.30
C ASP A 308 2.92 -8.81 36.43
N ASP A 309 3.25 -7.66 37.02
CA ASP A 309 3.94 -6.54 36.32
C ASP A 309 5.28 -6.96 35.67
N ASP A 310 5.87 -8.07 36.11
CA ASP A 310 7.14 -8.61 35.60
C ASP A 310 6.99 -9.81 34.66
N LEU A 311 5.77 -10.11 34.20
CA LEU A 311 5.46 -11.31 33.40
C LEU A 311 6.34 -11.42 32.14
N LEU A 312 6.36 -10.37 31.31
CA LEU A 312 7.13 -10.35 30.06
C LEU A 312 8.64 -10.29 30.30
N GLU A 313 9.08 -9.56 31.33
CA GLU A 313 10.49 -9.55 31.74
C GLU A 313 10.95 -10.96 32.16
N ARG A 314 10.07 -11.72 32.84
CA ARG A 314 10.32 -13.13 33.20
C ARG A 314 10.32 -14.03 31.98
N ALA A 315 9.40 -13.83 31.03
CA ALA A 315 9.34 -14.57 29.78
C ALA A 315 10.64 -14.40 28.96
N GLY A 316 11.13 -13.16 28.79
CA GLY A 316 12.38 -12.88 28.09
C GLY A 316 13.62 -13.52 28.73
N LYS A 317 13.60 -13.77 30.05
CA LYS A 317 14.66 -14.50 30.76
C LYS A 317 14.50 -16.03 30.70
N ALA A 318 13.33 -16.54 30.34
CA ALA A 318 12.98 -17.95 30.45
C ALA A 318 13.47 -18.83 29.29
N LYS A 319 14.16 -18.26 28.29
CA LYS A 319 14.65 -18.97 27.09
C LYS A 319 13.54 -19.78 26.41
N LEU A 320 12.42 -19.12 26.15
CA LEU A 320 11.31 -19.67 25.39
C LEU A 320 11.69 -19.74 23.90
N ASP A 321 10.99 -20.58 23.16
CA ASP A 321 11.05 -20.58 21.70
C ASP A 321 10.40 -19.32 21.13
N THR A 322 10.70 -19.02 19.87
CA THR A 322 10.22 -17.82 19.18
C THR A 322 8.73 -17.88 18.86
N GLU A 323 8.10 -19.06 18.87
CA GLU A 323 6.64 -19.15 18.75
C GLU A 323 6.00 -18.66 20.05
N ALA A 324 6.59 -19.00 21.20
CA ALA A 324 6.06 -18.71 22.52
C ALA A 324 6.32 -17.30 23.08
N HIS A 325 7.44 -16.65 22.74
CA HIS A 325 7.72 -15.27 23.19
C HIS A 325 8.65 -14.55 22.21
N GLY A 326 8.39 -13.27 21.96
CA GLY A 326 9.19 -12.46 21.06
C GLY A 326 8.59 -11.08 20.82
N THR A 327 9.11 -10.42 19.80
CA THR A 327 8.63 -9.10 19.35
C THR A 327 8.50 -9.08 17.83
N PHE A 328 7.50 -8.38 17.31
CA PHE A 328 7.37 -8.05 15.89
C PHE A 328 6.81 -6.65 15.69
N GLU A 329 6.92 -6.14 14.47
CA GLU A 329 6.45 -4.80 14.10
C GLU A 329 5.09 -4.89 13.40
N VAL A 330 4.17 -3.98 13.73
CA VAL A 330 2.83 -3.88 13.14
C VAL A 330 2.60 -2.47 12.64
N ALA A 331 2.09 -2.30 11.42
CA ALA A 331 1.75 -0.96 10.94
C ALA A 331 0.44 -0.45 11.55
N PRO A 332 0.23 0.87 11.66
CA PRO A 332 -1.00 1.51 12.14
C PRO A 332 -2.31 0.96 11.56
N ASP A 333 -2.33 0.60 10.28
CA ASP A 333 -3.53 0.07 9.60
C ASP A 333 -3.45 -1.45 9.32
N GLU A 334 -2.64 -2.20 10.08
CA GLU A 334 -2.49 -3.64 9.91
C GLU A 334 -3.04 -4.40 11.12
N TYR A 335 -3.79 -5.47 10.85
CA TYR A 335 -4.25 -6.33 11.92
C TYR A 335 -3.09 -7.10 12.54
N VAL A 336 -3.05 -7.10 13.88
CA VAL A 336 -1.98 -7.75 14.66
C VAL A 336 -1.82 -9.23 14.29
N LEU A 337 -2.90 -9.95 13.95
CA LEU A 337 -2.80 -11.35 13.51
C LEU A 337 -2.07 -11.49 12.18
N ASP A 338 -2.36 -10.64 11.21
CA ASP A 338 -1.76 -10.71 9.88
C ASP A 338 -0.26 -10.39 9.95
N ALA A 339 0.12 -9.42 10.78
CA ALA A 339 1.51 -9.11 11.09
C ALA A 339 2.24 -10.29 11.76
N ALA A 340 1.60 -10.97 12.71
CA ALA A 340 2.17 -12.15 13.37
C ALA A 340 2.41 -13.30 12.38
N GLU A 341 1.45 -13.58 11.49
CA GLU A 341 1.60 -14.59 10.45
C GLU A 341 2.69 -14.25 9.44
N ALA A 342 2.87 -12.95 9.13
CA ALA A 342 3.93 -12.50 8.24
C ALA A 342 5.34 -12.80 8.79
N GLU A 343 5.50 -12.80 10.11
CA GLU A 343 6.71 -13.25 10.82
C GLU A 343 6.82 -14.78 10.97
N GLY A 344 5.82 -15.51 10.44
CA GLY A 344 5.78 -16.97 10.47
C GLY A 344 5.26 -17.57 11.78
N LEU A 345 4.56 -16.78 12.60
CA LEU A 345 3.95 -17.25 13.86
C LEU A 345 2.60 -17.94 13.58
N ASP A 346 2.39 -19.12 14.17
CA ASP A 346 1.16 -19.91 14.03
C ASP A 346 0.14 -19.57 15.12
N TRP A 347 -0.34 -18.33 15.13
CA TRP A 347 -1.34 -17.89 16.11
C TRP A 347 -2.73 -18.47 15.79
N PRO A 348 -3.53 -18.84 16.81
CA PRO A 348 -4.82 -19.47 16.58
C PRO A 348 -5.85 -18.50 15.99
N TYR A 349 -6.57 -18.89 14.93
CA TYR A 349 -7.72 -18.16 14.41
C TYR A 349 -8.70 -19.10 13.68
N TYR A 350 -9.85 -18.56 13.22
CA TYR A 350 -10.78 -19.30 12.35
C TYR A 350 -11.53 -18.39 11.37
N CYS A 351 -12.17 -17.32 11.84
CA CYS A 351 -13.07 -16.51 11.00
C CYS A 351 -12.43 -15.30 10.30
N ARG A 352 -11.39 -14.69 10.89
CA ARG A 352 -10.77 -13.42 10.44
C ARG A 352 -11.72 -12.20 10.25
N ALA A 353 -12.87 -12.21 10.90
CA ALA A 353 -13.88 -11.16 10.74
C ALA A 353 -14.56 -10.77 12.06
N GLY A 354 -13.87 -10.93 13.19
CA GLY A 354 -14.43 -10.61 14.52
C GLY A 354 -15.62 -11.49 14.95
N GLY A 355 -15.95 -12.52 14.18
CA GLY A 355 -17.09 -13.43 14.38
C GLY A 355 -16.82 -14.64 15.27
N CYS A 356 -15.59 -14.83 15.74
CA CYS A 356 -15.20 -15.87 16.68
C CYS A 356 -14.18 -15.35 17.71
N VAL A 357 -13.89 -16.15 18.75
CA VAL A 357 -12.91 -15.82 19.81
C VAL A 357 -11.58 -16.58 19.67
N ASN A 358 -11.32 -17.22 18.52
CA ASN A 358 -10.13 -18.05 18.35
C ASN A 358 -8.83 -17.22 18.32
N CYS A 359 -8.88 -16.03 17.72
CA CYS A 359 -7.79 -15.05 17.69
C CYS A 359 -7.71 -14.18 18.96
N ALA A 360 -8.35 -14.59 20.06
CA ALA A 360 -8.38 -13.79 21.27
C ALA A 360 -6.99 -13.70 21.92
N ALA A 361 -6.63 -12.48 22.29
CA ALA A 361 -5.47 -12.14 23.11
C ALA A 361 -5.91 -11.32 24.33
N VAL A 362 -5.06 -11.26 25.35
CA VAL A 362 -5.19 -10.33 26.49
C VAL A 362 -4.17 -9.21 26.31
N LEU A 363 -4.65 -7.97 26.24
CA LEU A 363 -3.81 -6.79 26.21
C LEU A 363 -3.28 -6.50 27.61
N LEU A 364 -1.95 -6.42 27.76
CA LEU A 364 -1.27 -6.11 29.02
C LEU A 364 -0.90 -4.62 29.10
N GLU A 365 -0.29 -4.10 28.03
CA GLU A 365 0.10 -2.69 27.89
C GLU A 365 -0.14 -2.21 26.45
N GLY A 366 -0.28 -0.89 26.29
CA GLY A 366 -0.59 -0.26 25.01
C GLY A 366 -2.07 -0.16 24.72
N GLU A 367 -2.40 0.30 23.53
CA GLU A 367 -3.77 0.46 23.03
C GLU A 367 -3.91 -0.23 21.66
N LEU A 368 -4.99 -1.00 21.53
CA LEU A 368 -5.42 -1.63 20.27
C LEU A 368 -6.83 -1.13 19.95
N GLU A 369 -7.00 -0.58 18.75
CA GLU A 369 -8.31 -0.31 18.17
C GLU A 369 -8.83 -1.59 17.51
N MET A 370 -10.15 -1.82 17.55
CA MET A 370 -10.75 -2.97 16.89
C MET A 370 -11.89 -2.55 16.00
N ASP A 371 -11.88 -3.11 14.79
CA ASP A 371 -13.01 -3.03 13.88
C ASP A 371 -14.20 -3.84 14.40
N VAL A 372 -15.26 -3.91 13.59
CA VAL A 372 -16.54 -4.51 13.98
C VAL A 372 -16.35 -5.94 14.50
N GLN A 373 -16.61 -6.15 15.79
CA GLN A 373 -16.62 -7.46 16.45
C GLN A 373 -18.00 -7.75 17.07
N ARG A 374 -18.39 -9.03 17.08
CA ARG A 374 -19.68 -9.48 17.66
C ARG A 374 -19.53 -10.56 18.73
N SER A 375 -18.29 -10.87 19.10
CA SER A 375 -17.91 -12.10 19.80
C SER A 375 -17.49 -11.90 21.27
N LEU A 376 -17.11 -10.68 21.64
CA LEU A 376 -16.72 -10.27 22.99
C LEU A 376 -17.74 -9.25 23.54
N SER A 377 -18.08 -9.41 24.81
CA SER A 377 -18.93 -8.46 25.55
C SER A 377 -18.15 -7.24 26.03
N GLU A 378 -18.83 -6.13 26.35
CA GLU A 378 -18.18 -4.91 26.88
C GLU A 378 -17.34 -5.19 28.13
N GLU A 379 -17.82 -6.02 29.06
CA GLU A 379 -17.06 -6.44 30.26
C GLU A 379 -15.74 -7.14 29.87
N GLU A 380 -15.76 -7.98 28.83
CA GLU A 380 -14.57 -8.69 28.37
C GLU A 380 -13.54 -7.75 27.74
N LEU A 381 -14.01 -6.69 27.07
CA LEU A 381 -13.16 -5.68 26.46
C LEU A 381 -12.56 -4.72 27.48
N GLU A 382 -13.38 -4.23 28.40
CA GLU A 382 -13.03 -3.15 29.32
C GLU A 382 -12.40 -3.67 30.62
N GLU A 383 -12.91 -4.76 31.19
CA GLU A 383 -12.45 -5.25 32.49
C GLU A 383 -11.41 -6.37 32.37
N LYS A 384 -11.46 -7.17 31.30
CA LYS A 384 -10.58 -8.35 31.11
C LYS A 384 -9.50 -8.15 30.05
N GLY A 385 -9.53 -7.03 29.33
CA GLY A 385 -8.52 -6.68 28.34
C GLY A 385 -8.51 -7.58 27.11
N PHE A 386 -9.59 -8.31 26.81
CA PHE A 386 -9.62 -9.17 25.64
C PHE A 386 -9.64 -8.34 24.35
N ARG A 387 -8.86 -8.77 23.36
CA ARG A 387 -8.83 -8.23 21.99
C ARG A 387 -8.84 -9.36 20.99
N LEU A 388 -9.45 -9.14 19.82
CA LEU A 388 -9.41 -10.08 18.70
C LEU A 388 -8.34 -9.62 17.73
N THR A 389 -7.18 -10.28 17.74
CA THR A 389 -6.01 -9.85 16.94
C THR A 389 -6.28 -9.84 15.43
N CYS A 390 -7.29 -10.59 14.98
CA CYS A 390 -7.71 -10.67 13.59
C CYS A 390 -8.54 -9.48 13.09
N VAL A 391 -8.91 -8.55 13.97
CA VAL A 391 -9.60 -7.30 13.63
C VAL A 391 -9.08 -6.13 14.49
N ALA A 392 -7.85 -6.26 15.01
CA ALA A 392 -7.26 -5.28 15.91
C ALA A 392 -6.03 -4.62 15.28
N THR A 393 -6.00 -3.29 15.25
CA THR A 393 -4.89 -2.47 14.76
C THR A 393 -4.22 -1.72 15.92
N PRO A 394 -2.93 -1.33 15.80
CA PRO A 394 -2.24 -0.63 16.87
C PRO A 394 -2.68 0.84 16.98
N ALA A 395 -3.06 1.26 18.19
CA ALA A 395 -3.37 2.66 18.53
C ALA A 395 -2.27 3.34 19.35
N SER A 396 -1.17 2.62 19.63
CA SER A 396 0.01 3.10 20.35
C SER A 396 1.28 2.44 19.83
N ASP A 397 2.42 3.13 19.92
CA ASP A 397 3.73 2.68 19.40
C ASP A 397 4.29 1.40 20.04
N SER A 398 3.79 1.01 21.22
CA SER A 398 4.24 -0.19 21.92
C SER A 398 3.06 -0.93 22.52
N ILE A 399 2.97 -2.22 22.21
CA ILE A 399 1.90 -3.11 22.63
C ILE A 399 2.52 -4.33 23.29
N ALA A 400 1.94 -4.73 24.41
CA ALA A 400 2.29 -5.94 25.12
C ALA A 400 1.04 -6.81 25.25
N LEU A 401 1.07 -8.05 24.77
CA LEU A 401 -0.10 -8.92 24.81
C LEU A 401 0.24 -10.39 25.08
N VAL A 402 -0.79 -11.15 25.50
CA VAL A 402 -0.74 -12.60 25.61
C VAL A 402 -1.73 -13.21 24.61
N TYR A 403 -1.21 -13.91 23.61
CA TYR A 403 -2.03 -14.54 22.56
C TYR A 403 -2.51 -15.93 23.00
N GLY A 404 -3.47 -16.51 22.27
CA GLY A 404 -4.02 -17.84 22.62
C GLY A 404 -4.98 -17.81 23.81
N ALA A 405 -5.52 -16.63 24.14
CA ALA A 405 -6.38 -16.43 25.30
C ALA A 405 -7.75 -17.12 25.17
N LYS A 406 -8.08 -17.70 24.01
CA LYS A 406 -9.22 -18.62 23.83
C LYS A 406 -9.22 -19.73 24.89
N HIS A 407 -8.04 -20.17 25.33
CA HIS A 407 -7.89 -21.25 26.30
C HIS A 407 -8.13 -20.82 27.75
N ARG A 408 -8.49 -19.56 27.99
CA ARG A 408 -8.91 -19.10 29.31
C ARG A 408 -10.29 -19.61 29.71
N ASP A 409 -10.53 -19.74 31.00
CA ASP A 409 -11.81 -20.20 31.56
C ASP A 409 -13.02 -19.43 31.04
N GLU A 410 -12.86 -18.14 30.75
CA GLU A 410 -13.92 -17.27 30.25
C GLU A 410 -14.33 -17.56 28.80
N LEU A 411 -13.42 -18.10 27.98
CA LEU A 411 -13.60 -18.28 26.54
C LEU A 411 -13.56 -19.75 26.08
N GLN A 412 -12.98 -20.66 26.86
CA GLN A 412 -12.68 -22.05 26.47
C GLN A 412 -13.92 -22.87 26.07
N ASP A 413 -15.08 -22.55 26.65
CA ASP A 413 -16.34 -23.26 26.39
C ASP A 413 -17.14 -22.66 25.23
N ARG A 414 -16.66 -21.56 24.60
CA ARG A 414 -17.32 -20.97 23.44
C ARG A 414 -17.08 -21.82 22.20
N VAL A 415 -18.13 -22.51 21.77
CA VAL A 415 -18.17 -23.18 20.47
C VAL A 415 -18.38 -22.11 19.41
N VAL A 416 -17.30 -21.70 18.76
CA VAL A 416 -17.36 -20.87 17.56
C VAL A 416 -16.55 -21.50 16.44
#